data_AF-A0A940L5U4-F1
#
_entry.id   AF-A0A940L5U4-F1
#
_cell.length_a   1.000
_cell.length_b   1.000
_cell.length_c   1.000
_cell.angle_alpha   90.00
_cell.angle_beta   90.00
_cell.angle_gamma   90.00
#
_symmetry.space_group_name_H-M   'P 1'
#
loop_
_entity.id
_entity.type
_entity.pdbx_description
1 polymer ?
#
loop_
_entity_poly.entity_id
_entity_poly.type
_entity_poly.pdbx_seq_one_letter_code
_entity_poly.pdbx_strand_id
1 'polypeptide(L)'
;IAKKIINEETKLEKEYIVRVQGHLPDDKLKLLRHGLSLDGKELKPAIVEWINDDQLRFILKEGKKRQIRRMCEAVGLKVTGLKRVRIGNVRLGKLPEGKWRFLEEDESLD
;
A
#
# COMPACT_ATOMS: atom_id res chain seq x y z
N ILE A 1 8.25 12.74 14.62
CA ILE A 1 8.43 11.52 13.80
C ILE A 1 7.11 10.75 13.61
N ALA A 2 6.46 10.23 14.66
CA ALA A 2 5.20 9.45 14.51
C ALA A 2 4.08 10.15 13.70
N LYS A 3 3.85 11.45 13.94
CA LYS A 3 2.91 12.27 13.15
C LYS A 3 3.29 12.33 11.66
N LYS A 4 4.59 12.34 11.30
CA LYS A 4 5.04 12.35 9.90
C LYS A 4 4.81 11.00 9.18
N ILE A 5 4.67 9.90 9.93
CA ILE A 5 4.42 8.58 9.34
C ILE A 5 2.92 8.35 9.14
N ILE A 6 2.12 8.82 10.11
CA ILE A 6 0.70 8.54 10.24
C ILE A 6 -0.17 9.59 9.53
N ASN A 7 0.24 10.86 9.49
CA ASN A 7 -0.59 11.93 8.94
C ASN A 7 -0.81 11.76 7.42
N GLU A 8 -2.06 11.95 6.97
CA GLU A 8 -2.50 11.81 5.58
C GLU A 8 -1.92 12.89 4.64
N GLU A 9 -1.35 13.95 5.21
CA GLU A 9 -0.68 15.05 4.50
C GLU A 9 0.81 14.76 4.21
N THR A 10 1.34 13.65 4.70
CA THR A 10 2.76 13.32 4.54
C THR A 10 3.02 12.79 3.13
N LYS A 11 4.06 13.31 2.47
CA LYS A 11 4.44 12.89 1.10
C LYS A 11 5.07 11.49 1.06
N LEU A 12 5.24 10.84 2.21
CA LEU A 12 5.90 9.56 2.33
C LEU A 12 5.09 8.45 1.65
N GLU A 13 5.67 7.93 0.59
CA GLU A 13 5.17 6.74 -0.06
C GLU A 13 5.29 5.53 0.86
N LYS A 14 4.23 4.71 0.86
CA LYS A 14 4.17 3.44 1.56
C LYS A 14 3.94 2.36 0.53
N GLU A 15 4.83 1.38 0.52
CA GLU A 15 4.80 0.27 -0.43
C GLU A 15 4.32 -1.00 0.24
N TYR A 16 3.39 -1.69 -0.40
CA TYR A 16 2.78 -2.91 0.10
C TYR A 16 2.79 -4.00 -0.96
N ILE A 17 3.05 -5.22 -0.51
CA ILE A 17 2.77 -6.44 -1.25
C ILE A 17 1.48 -7.04 -0.71
N VAL A 18 0.51 -7.22 -1.58
CA VAL A 18 -0.87 -7.57 -1.24
C VAL A 18 -1.24 -8.85 -1.97
N ARG A 19 -1.45 -9.93 -1.21
CA ARG A 19 -1.95 -11.19 -1.76
C ARG A 19 -3.47 -11.14 -1.84
N VAL A 20 -4.03 -11.56 -2.97
CA VAL A 20 -5.46 -11.49 -3.26
C VAL A 20 -6.00 -12.82 -3.76
N GLN A 21 -7.31 -12.98 -3.64
CA GLN A 21 -8.10 -14.03 -4.29
C GLN A 21 -9.18 -13.37 -5.14
N GLY A 22 -9.50 -14.01 -6.28
CA GLY A 22 -10.47 -13.53 -7.26
C GLY A 22 -9.82 -13.29 -8.62
N HIS A 23 -10.64 -12.92 -9.59
CA HIS A 23 -10.20 -12.55 -10.93
C HIS A 23 -10.44 -11.06 -11.14
N LEU A 24 -9.39 -10.33 -11.49
CA LEU A 24 -9.48 -8.91 -11.83
C LEU A 24 -9.02 -8.73 -13.27
N PRO A 25 -9.93 -8.42 -14.19
CA PRO A 25 -9.54 -8.09 -15.56
C PRO A 25 -8.75 -6.76 -15.60
N ASP A 26 -7.86 -6.64 -16.58
CA ASP A 26 -6.88 -5.54 -16.68
C ASP A 26 -7.52 -4.14 -16.76
N ASP A 27 -8.73 -4.06 -17.31
CA ASP A 27 -9.52 -2.84 -17.38
C ASP A 27 -9.90 -2.32 -15.98
N LYS A 28 -10.22 -3.22 -15.05
CA LYS A 28 -10.55 -2.89 -13.66
C LYS A 28 -9.33 -2.59 -12.79
N LEU A 29 -8.13 -3.04 -13.18
CA LEU A 29 -6.88 -2.66 -12.51
C LEU A 29 -6.67 -1.13 -12.51
N LYS A 30 -7.16 -0.44 -13.55
CA LYS A 30 -7.09 1.03 -13.64
C LYS A 30 -7.85 1.73 -12.51
N LEU A 31 -8.97 1.14 -12.04
CA LEU A 31 -9.73 1.68 -10.91
C LEU A 31 -8.91 1.70 -9.61
N LEU A 32 -8.06 0.69 -9.39
CA LEU A 32 -7.16 0.66 -8.24
C LEU A 32 -6.09 1.76 -8.31
N ARG A 33 -5.77 2.27 -9.50
CA ARG A 33 -4.80 3.36 -9.70
C ARG A 33 -5.45 4.73 -9.54
N HIS A 34 -6.70 4.87 -9.97
CA HIS A 34 -7.45 6.12 -9.92
C HIS A 34 -8.97 5.90 -10.08
N GLY A 35 -9.79 6.77 -9.49
CA GLY A 35 -11.25 6.79 -9.70
C GLY A 35 -12.08 6.06 -8.65
N LEU A 36 -11.46 5.59 -7.56
CA LEU A 36 -12.17 5.07 -6.40
C LEU A 36 -12.38 6.16 -5.34
N SER A 37 -13.50 6.06 -4.64
CA SER A 37 -13.85 6.91 -3.50
C SER A 37 -14.20 6.05 -2.29
N LEU A 38 -13.74 6.46 -1.11
CA LEU A 38 -14.07 5.83 0.16
C LEU A 38 -14.68 6.88 1.10
N ASP A 39 -15.80 6.56 1.74
CA ASP A 39 -16.51 7.44 2.67
C ASP A 39 -16.85 8.81 2.06
N GLY A 40 -17.27 8.83 0.79
CA GLY A 40 -17.61 10.04 0.05
C GLY A 40 -16.41 10.91 -0.35
N LYS A 41 -15.18 10.44 -0.15
CA LYS A 41 -13.95 11.15 -0.53
C LYS A 41 -13.18 10.37 -1.59
N GLU A 42 -12.76 11.06 -2.65
CA GLU A 42 -11.88 10.50 -3.67
C GLU A 42 -10.54 10.10 -3.07
N LEU A 43 -10.01 8.97 -3.54
CA LEU A 43 -8.67 8.51 -3.19
C LEU A 43 -7.63 9.25 -4.02
N LYS A 44 -6.45 9.47 -3.44
CA LYS A 44 -5.30 9.96 -4.20
C LYS A 44 -4.85 8.89 -5.20
N PRO A 45 -4.24 9.29 -6.34
CA PRO A 45 -3.66 8.34 -7.28
C PRO A 45 -2.69 7.37 -6.59
N ALA A 46 -2.76 6.11 -6.99
CA ALA A 46 -1.92 5.03 -6.49
C ALA A 46 -1.20 4.32 -7.63
N ILE A 47 0.00 3.80 -7.36
CA ILE A 47 0.65 2.88 -8.29
C ILE A 47 0.23 1.47 -7.88
N VAL A 48 -0.41 0.75 -8.79
CA VAL A 48 -0.91 -0.61 -8.57
C VAL A 48 -0.58 -1.50 -9.76
N GLU A 49 0.18 -2.56 -9.50
CA GLU A 49 0.72 -3.46 -10.51
C GLU A 49 0.66 -4.90 -10.02
N TRP A 50 0.35 -5.84 -10.92
CA TRP A 50 0.57 -7.26 -10.66
C TRP A 50 2.08 -7.53 -10.59
N ILE A 51 2.51 -8.29 -9.58
CA ILE A 51 3.88 -8.78 -9.49
C ILE A 51 3.99 -10.29 -9.78
N ASN A 52 2.86 -11.00 -9.68
CA ASN A 52 2.62 -12.38 -10.08
C ASN A 52 1.10 -12.64 -10.06
N ASP A 53 0.67 -13.88 -10.28
CA ASP A 53 -0.74 -14.26 -10.47
C ASP A 53 -1.67 -13.93 -9.30
N ASP A 54 -1.17 -13.84 -8.08
CA ASP A 54 -1.99 -13.64 -6.89
C ASP A 54 -1.51 -12.50 -5.97
N GLN A 55 -0.56 -11.68 -6.43
CA GLN A 55 -0.06 -10.55 -5.68
C GLN A 55 -0.01 -9.25 -6.48
N LEU A 56 -0.47 -8.19 -5.81
CA LEU A 56 -0.39 -6.82 -6.27
C LEU A 56 0.63 -6.04 -5.44
N ARG A 57 1.38 -5.17 -6.10
CA ARG A 57 2.20 -4.13 -5.48
C ARG A 57 1.40 -2.83 -5.44
N PHE A 58 1.27 -2.25 -4.26
CA PHE A 58 0.64 -0.95 -4.04
C PHE A 58 1.68 0.07 -3.56
N ILE A 59 1.70 1.25 -4.15
CA ILE A 59 2.40 2.42 -3.61
C ILE A 59 1.37 3.52 -3.36
N LEU A 60 1.22 3.91 -2.08
CA LEU A 60 0.24 4.89 -1.63
C LEU A 60 0.93 6.08 -0.97
N LYS A 61 0.39 7.29 -1.22
CA LYS A 61 0.76 8.54 -0.56
C LYS A 61 -0.24 8.97 0.53
N GLU A 62 -1.19 8.10 0.85
CA GLU A 62 -2.17 8.28 1.91
C GLU A 62 -2.40 6.95 2.66
N GLY A 63 -3.15 7.01 3.75
CA GLY A 63 -3.35 5.86 4.64
C GLY A 63 -4.72 5.85 5.30
N LYS A 64 -5.80 5.84 4.52
CA LYS A 64 -7.16 5.77 5.07
C LYS A 64 -7.41 4.41 5.73
N LYS A 65 -8.40 4.36 6.64
CA LYS A 65 -8.78 3.14 7.38
C LYS A 65 -9.06 1.99 6.42
N ARG A 66 -8.22 0.94 6.50
CA ARG A 66 -8.30 -0.29 5.67
C ARG A 66 -8.30 -0.02 4.15
N GLN A 67 -7.71 1.09 3.69
CA GLN A 67 -7.79 1.56 2.31
C GLN A 67 -7.54 0.46 1.25
N ILE A 68 -6.40 -0.22 1.29
CA ILE A 68 -6.06 -1.29 0.32
C ILE A 68 -7.12 -2.39 0.28
N ARG A 69 -7.61 -2.82 1.46
CA ARG A 69 -8.62 -3.89 1.55
C ARG A 69 -9.93 -3.44 0.91
N ARG A 70 -10.35 -2.20 1.16
CA ARG A 70 -11.57 -1.61 0.60
C ARG A 70 -11.46 -1.35 -0.90
N MET A 71 -10.28 -0.92 -1.37
CA MET A 71 -10.00 -0.75 -2.79
C MET A 71 -10.10 -2.09 -3.52
N CYS A 72 -9.47 -3.15 -2.99
CA CYS A 72 -9.56 -4.50 -3.57
C CYS A 72 -11.00 -5.01 -3.58
N GLU A 73 -11.74 -4.84 -2.49
CA GLU A 73 -13.14 -5.25 -2.40
C GLU A 73 -14.02 -4.56 -3.44
N ALA A 74 -13.81 -3.25 -3.67
CA ALA A 74 -14.56 -2.47 -4.66
C ALA A 74 -14.37 -2.97 -6.11
N VAL A 75 -13.28 -3.69 -6.39
CA VAL A 75 -13.02 -4.29 -7.71
C VAL A 75 -13.22 -5.81 -7.72
N GLY A 76 -13.76 -6.39 -6.65
CA GLY A 76 -14.09 -7.82 -6.56
C GLY A 76 -12.94 -8.72 -6.09
N LEU A 77 -11.86 -8.15 -5.54
CA LEU A 77 -10.73 -8.89 -4.99
C LEU A 77 -10.83 -9.04 -3.46
N LYS A 78 -10.50 -10.22 -2.96
CA LYS A 78 -10.39 -10.50 -1.53
C LYS A 78 -8.93 -10.51 -1.09
N VAL A 79 -8.55 -9.59 -0.20
CA VAL A 79 -7.18 -9.54 0.35
C VAL A 79 -6.96 -10.65 1.39
N THR A 80 -6.05 -11.58 1.09
CA THR A 80 -5.63 -12.67 1.99
C THR A 80 -4.32 -12.40 2.71
N GLY A 81 -3.46 -11.54 2.15
CA GLY A 81 -2.20 -11.13 2.77
C GLY A 81 -1.90 -9.66 2.49
N LEU A 82 -1.33 -8.96 3.46
CA LEU A 82 -0.95 -7.56 3.31
C LEU A 82 0.33 -7.31 4.10
N LYS A 83 1.41 -6.99 3.39
CA LYS A 83 2.73 -6.74 3.98
C LYS A 83 3.25 -5.39 3.50
N ARG A 84 3.49 -4.47 4.43
CA ARG A 84 4.18 -3.21 4.11
C ARG A 84 5.68 -3.49 4.06
N VAL A 85 6.30 -3.17 2.94
CA VAL A 85 7.72 -3.46 2.68
C VAL A 85 8.60 -2.22 2.65
N ARG A 86 8.01 -1.01 2.55
CA ARG A 86 8.74 0.27 2.56
C ARG A 86 7.89 1.41 3.12
N ILE A 87 8.55 2.36 3.78
CA ILE A 87 8.01 3.68 4.14
C ILE A 87 9.09 4.71 3.81
N GLY A 88 8.83 5.64 2.89
CA GLY A 88 9.86 6.57 2.43
C GLY A 88 11.06 5.84 1.84
N ASN A 89 12.27 6.11 2.33
CA ASN A 89 13.49 5.38 1.96
C ASN A 89 13.74 4.13 2.83
N VAL A 90 13.03 3.95 3.95
CA VAL A 90 13.22 2.84 4.88
C VAL A 90 12.59 1.56 4.33
N ARG A 91 13.41 0.52 4.13
CA ARG A 91 12.98 -0.78 3.58
C ARG A 91 13.01 -1.87 4.65
N LEU A 92 12.02 -2.75 4.62
CA LEU A 92 11.97 -3.91 5.52
C LEU A 92 13.15 -4.87 5.29
N GLY A 93 13.58 -5.03 4.03
CA GLY A 93 14.70 -5.88 3.65
C GLY A 93 14.55 -7.33 4.12
N LYS A 94 15.59 -7.86 4.77
CA LYS A 94 15.65 -9.24 5.29
C LYS A 94 15.27 -9.34 6.78
N LEU A 95 14.66 -8.30 7.36
CA LEU A 95 14.30 -8.30 8.78
C LEU A 95 13.28 -9.42 9.07
N PRO A 96 13.58 -10.36 9.99
CA PRO A 96 12.64 -11.42 10.34
C PRO A 96 11.40 -10.88 11.04
N GLU A 97 10.31 -11.65 10.96
CA GLU A 97 9.07 -11.32 11.66
C GLU A 97 9.29 -11.21 13.19
N GLY A 98 8.66 -10.22 13.80
CA GLY A 98 8.78 -9.93 15.24
C GLY A 98 10.12 -9.30 15.66
N LYS A 99 11.05 -9.06 14.74
CA LYS A 99 12.32 -8.38 15.02
C LYS A 99 12.25 -6.90 14.64
N TRP A 100 13.16 -6.13 15.22
CA TRP A 100 13.38 -4.72 14.94
C TRP A 100 14.89 -4.43 14.88
N ARG A 101 15.25 -3.31 14.25
CA ARG A 101 16.61 -2.76 14.23
C ARG A 101 16.54 -1.23 14.29
N PHE A 102 17.64 -0.59 14.63
CA PHE A 102 17.78 0.85 14.44
C PHE A 102 17.88 1.18 12.94
N LEU A 103 17.49 2.41 12.59
CA LEU A 103 17.68 2.93 11.25
C LEU A 103 19.17 3.16 11.00
N GLU A 104 19.61 2.90 9.78
CA GLU A 104 20.97 3.25 9.33
C GLU A 104 21.06 4.77 9.09
N GLU A 105 22.27 5.31 8.99
CA GLU A 105 22.48 6.76 8.80
C GLU A 105 21.84 7.31 7.52
N ASP A 106 21.68 6.49 6.49
CA ASP A 106 21.06 6.83 5.22
C ASP A 106 19.52 6.63 5.20
N GLU A 107 18.94 6.10 6.27
CA GLU A 107 17.50 5.85 6.40
C GLU A 107 16.79 6.94 7.21
N SER A 108 15.81 7.62 6.60
CA SER A 108 15.08 8.72 7.24
C SER A 108 13.62 8.80 6.79
N LEU A 109 12.78 9.32 7.67
CA LEU A 109 11.33 9.45 7.44
C LEU A 109 10.94 10.92 7.27
N ASP A 110 11.82 11.69 6.66
CA ASP A 110 11.70 13.13 6.46
C ASP A 110 11.12 13.52 5.10
#